data_AF-A0A3M7EV76-F1
#
_entry.id   AF-A0A3M7EV76-F1
#
_cell.length_a   1.000
_cell.length_b   1.000
_cell.length_c   1.000
_cell.angle_alpha   90.00
_cell.angle_beta   90.00
_cell.angle_gamma   90.00
#
_symmetry.space_group_name_H-M   'P 1'
#
loop_
_entity.id
_entity.type
_entity.pdbx_description
1 polymer ?
#
loop_
_entity_poly.entity_id
_entity_poly.type
_entity_poly.pdbx_seq_one_letter_code
_entity_poly.pdbx_strand_id
1 'polypeptide(L)'
;MASLIDRIKRLFKRNADRADSTGSDNKFAETTNPKEQHQNPVASVDPAEQPGQIQQRTTADTMASGTFTIQLRNDTNSSTVYGYITGLALDSGNRVFLLQADGKTPYYPANPSSTGSKLEKNCSIPLGSPGNTVTCTIPRLAGGRIWFSVGTPLTFLLNPGPALVEPSIFNPADPNHYTNFGFAEFTYNAAQVFANISYVDFVGLPISLDLTDTANNVQRVAGMTNYGPQTIANGLIAQTRRDGRRWSSLIVNDKAGNLLRILSPNSGITLNPDWFQTYWTDYVNQVYTRYSTTALTVNTQAVWRDVSGTITNPSSSSNNPAFTFSTSGQPNPQPTFPKPSARDIFSCNSGPFATGSNPETNVIIPRLSAAFNRSTLLLSNTTPNGTNPTQYYQNSTTNHYARIVHAANLDGKGYTFPYDDVTPDGGVGQEGAVFSFEPKALLVAVGGIGAHV
;
A
#
# COMPACT_ATOMS: atom_id res chain seq x y z
N MET A 1 20.35 43.24 -4.60
CA MET A 1 20.18 41.82 -4.21
C MET A 1 19.22 41.18 -5.20
N ALA A 2 19.59 40.06 -5.84
CA ALA A 2 18.70 39.37 -6.79
C ALA A 2 17.69 38.49 -6.03
N SER A 3 16.45 38.43 -6.51
CA SER A 3 15.36 37.70 -5.85
C SER A 3 15.54 36.18 -5.98
N LEU A 4 14.89 35.42 -5.09
CA LEU A 4 14.91 33.96 -5.02
C LEU A 4 14.54 33.28 -6.37
N ILE A 5 13.66 33.91 -7.14
CA ILE A 5 13.23 33.44 -8.47
C ILE A 5 14.38 33.48 -9.49
N ASP A 6 15.29 34.46 -9.39
CA ASP A 6 16.44 34.60 -10.30
C ASP A 6 17.57 33.62 -9.97
N ARG A 7 17.63 33.10 -8.74
CA ARG A 7 18.56 32.02 -8.35
C ARG A 7 18.08 30.67 -8.87
N ILE A 8 16.77 30.42 -8.85
CA ILE A 8 16.15 29.19 -9.36
C ILE A 8 16.32 29.09 -10.88
N LYS A 9 16.10 30.18 -11.63
CA LYS A 9 16.30 30.20 -13.10
C LYS A 9 17.75 29.92 -13.52
N ARG A 10 18.75 30.30 -12.72
CA ARG A 10 20.17 30.01 -13.01
C ARG A 10 20.57 28.55 -12.74
N LEU A 11 19.88 27.85 -11.84
CA LEU A 11 20.09 26.43 -11.59
C LEU A 11 19.58 25.56 -12.75
N PHE A 12 18.45 25.92 -13.36
CA PHE A 12 17.92 25.19 -14.52
C PHE A 12 18.76 25.41 -15.79
N LYS A 13 19.35 26.60 -15.97
CA LYS A 13 20.19 26.88 -17.16
C LYS A 13 21.54 26.13 -17.14
N ARG A 14 22.14 25.91 -15.96
CA ARG A 14 23.40 25.13 -15.83
C ARG A 14 23.25 23.64 -16.05
N ASN A 15 22.06 23.08 -15.86
CA ASN A 15 21.81 21.65 -16.03
C ASN A 15 21.48 21.29 -17.49
N ALA A 16 20.98 22.24 -18.30
CA ALA A 16 20.78 22.04 -19.73
C ALA A 16 22.11 22.01 -20.50
N ASP A 17 23.07 22.88 -20.16
CA ASP A 17 24.36 22.98 -20.86
C ASP A 17 25.33 21.80 -20.57
N ARG A 18 25.00 20.92 -19.60
CA ARG A 18 25.79 19.73 -19.27
C ARG A 18 25.35 18.45 -19.97
N ALA A 19 24.17 18.44 -20.61
CA ALA A 19 23.62 17.25 -21.26
C ALA A 19 24.05 17.10 -22.73
N ASP A 20 24.64 18.14 -23.35
CA ASP A 20 24.91 18.18 -24.80
C ASP A 20 26.38 17.90 -25.20
N SER A 21 27.18 17.31 -24.31
CA SER A 21 28.55 16.88 -24.67
C SER A 21 28.82 15.46 -24.19
N THR A 22 28.53 14.47 -25.06
CA THR A 22 29.39 13.30 -25.35
C THR A 22 28.64 12.36 -26.28
N GLY A 23 28.96 12.45 -27.58
CA GLY A 23 28.69 11.38 -28.54
C GLY A 23 30.01 10.73 -28.94
N SER A 24 30.06 9.39 -28.94
CA SER A 24 30.81 8.61 -29.93
C SER A 24 30.44 7.13 -29.85
N ASP A 25 30.43 6.50 -31.02
CA ASP A 25 29.98 5.16 -31.38
C ASP A 25 30.69 4.00 -30.66
N ASN A 26 29.97 2.89 -30.44
CA ASN A 26 30.44 1.58 -30.93
C ASN A 26 29.36 0.49 -30.96
N LYS A 27 29.33 -0.24 -32.07
CA LYS A 27 28.57 -1.48 -32.30
C LYS A 27 29.28 -2.66 -31.60
N PHE A 28 28.54 -3.60 -31.00
CA PHE A 28 28.51 -5.04 -31.32
C PHE A 28 27.81 -5.89 -30.23
N ALA A 29 27.13 -6.93 -30.72
CA ALA A 29 26.79 -8.23 -30.11
C ALA A 29 25.59 -8.34 -29.13
N GLU A 30 24.50 -8.90 -29.69
CA GLU A 30 23.46 -9.64 -28.97
C GLU A 30 24.06 -10.79 -28.15
N THR A 31 23.76 -10.82 -26.85
CA THR A 31 23.63 -12.06 -26.10
C THR A 31 22.45 -11.91 -25.13
N THR A 32 21.49 -12.81 -25.27
CA THR A 32 20.30 -12.94 -24.45
C THR A 32 20.67 -13.52 -23.09
N ASN A 33 20.28 -12.86 -22.00
CA ASN A 33 20.22 -13.49 -20.69
C ASN A 33 18.98 -12.99 -19.92
N PRO A 34 18.03 -13.87 -19.56
CA PRO A 34 16.82 -13.48 -18.84
C PRO A 34 17.05 -13.62 -17.33
N LYS A 35 16.91 -12.52 -16.58
CA LYS A 35 16.46 -12.41 -15.17
C LYS A 35 17.01 -11.14 -14.52
N GLU A 36 16.34 -10.02 -14.78
CA GLU A 36 16.17 -8.99 -13.75
C GLU A 36 14.68 -8.93 -13.46
N GLN A 37 14.29 -9.57 -12.35
CA GLN A 37 12.97 -9.36 -11.77
C GLN A 37 12.95 -7.90 -11.33
N HIS A 38 12.27 -7.06 -12.10
CA HIS A 38 11.85 -5.74 -11.66
C HIS A 38 10.87 -5.92 -10.50
N GLN A 39 11.40 -6.14 -9.29
CA GLN A 39 10.81 -5.58 -8.09
C GLN A 39 10.99 -4.08 -8.23
N ASN A 40 10.14 -3.44 -9.03
CA ASN A 40 9.86 -2.04 -8.78
C ASN A 40 9.34 -2.01 -7.34
N PRO A 41 9.96 -1.22 -6.46
CA PRO A 41 9.31 -0.89 -5.20
C PRO A 41 7.88 -0.52 -5.56
N VAL A 42 6.90 -1.06 -4.86
CA VAL A 42 5.61 -0.39 -4.78
C VAL A 42 5.99 1.03 -4.45
N ALA A 43 5.83 1.95 -5.41
CA ALA A 43 6.09 3.35 -5.16
C ALA A 43 5.24 3.62 -3.93
N SER A 44 5.90 3.94 -2.81
CA SER A 44 5.24 4.54 -1.69
C SER A 44 4.70 5.84 -2.27
N VAL A 45 3.48 5.76 -2.79
CA VAL A 45 2.66 6.91 -3.08
C VAL A 45 2.60 7.54 -1.70
N ASP A 46 3.28 8.67 -1.52
CA ASP A 46 2.95 9.59 -0.43
C ASP A 46 1.42 9.58 -0.38
N PRO A 47 0.79 9.21 0.76
CA PRO A 47 -0.66 9.22 0.85
C PRO A 47 -1.08 10.56 0.29
N ALA A 48 -1.84 10.54 -0.82
CA ALA A 48 -2.42 11.76 -1.33
C ALA A 48 -3.13 12.37 -0.12
N GLU A 49 -2.65 13.54 0.32
CA GLU A 49 -3.22 14.25 1.48
C GLU A 49 -4.73 14.21 1.31
N GLN A 50 -5.43 13.54 2.24
CA GLN A 50 -6.86 13.33 2.11
C GLN A 50 -7.53 14.71 1.99
N PRO A 51 -8.33 14.95 0.93
CA PRO A 51 -9.05 16.19 0.76
C PRO A 51 -10.29 16.14 1.66
N GLY A 52 -10.06 16.25 2.97
CA GLY A 52 -11.07 15.94 3.96
C GLY A 52 -10.91 16.62 5.31
N GLN A 53 -9.86 17.42 5.54
CA GLN A 53 -9.82 18.46 6.58
C GLN A 53 -8.80 19.53 6.17
N ILE A 54 -9.23 20.54 5.38
CA ILE A 54 -8.48 21.79 5.26
C ILE A 54 -8.67 22.55 6.58
N GLN A 55 -7.99 22.12 7.64
CA GLN A 55 -7.62 23.04 8.70
C GLN A 55 -6.23 23.55 8.31
N GLN A 56 -6.19 24.79 7.79
CA GLN A 56 -4.96 25.49 7.41
C GLN A 56 -3.99 25.53 8.59
N ARG A 57 -3.08 24.56 8.72
CA ARG A 57 -1.79 24.79 9.34
C ARG A 57 -0.82 25.13 8.24
N THR A 58 -0.36 26.37 8.23
CA THR A 58 0.83 26.80 7.48
C THR A 58 2.03 25.97 7.94
N THR A 59 3.09 25.95 7.13
CA THR A 59 4.36 25.21 7.26
C THR A 59 5.18 25.46 8.54
N ALA A 60 4.58 25.95 9.62
CA ALA A 60 5.23 26.41 10.86
C ALA A 60 5.03 25.49 12.09
N ASP A 61 4.11 24.51 12.06
CA ASP A 61 3.94 23.59 13.18
C ASP A 61 4.80 22.33 12.98
N THR A 62 6.12 22.48 13.10
CA THR A 62 7.02 21.32 13.19
C THR A 62 6.88 20.67 14.56
N MET A 63 6.59 19.37 14.59
CA MET A 63 6.65 18.56 15.80
C MET A 63 8.00 18.75 16.52
N ALA A 64 7.96 19.27 17.76
CA ALA A 64 9.14 19.67 18.52
C ALA A 64 10.04 18.48 18.92
N SER A 65 9.47 17.29 19.11
CA SER A 65 10.26 16.08 19.37
C SER A 65 10.86 15.56 18.07
N GLY A 66 12.16 15.27 18.07
CA GLY A 66 12.82 14.48 17.01
C GLY A 66 12.61 12.97 17.16
N THR A 67 11.88 12.53 18.20
CA THR A 67 11.63 11.12 18.50
C THR A 67 10.16 10.83 18.77
N PHE A 68 9.74 9.60 18.51
CA PHE A 68 8.38 9.13 18.73
C PHE A 68 8.35 7.80 19.49
N THR A 69 7.32 7.62 20.30
CA THR A 69 7.12 6.40 21.10
C THR A 69 6.22 5.42 20.36
N ILE A 70 6.73 4.20 20.16
CA ILE A 70 5.95 3.07 19.65
C ILE A 70 5.89 2.01 20.74
N GLN A 71 4.71 1.55 21.10
CA GLN A 71 4.49 0.46 22.05
C GLN A 71 4.14 -0.81 21.30
N LEU A 72 4.98 -1.83 21.41
CA LEU A 72 4.77 -3.13 20.78
C LEU A 72 4.14 -4.08 21.79
N ARG A 73 2.91 -4.52 21.54
CA ARG A 73 2.15 -5.37 22.46
C ARG A 73 1.96 -6.78 21.91
N ASN A 74 2.24 -7.78 22.75
CA ASN A 74 1.97 -9.17 22.42
C ASN A 74 0.56 -9.58 22.84
N ASP A 75 -0.38 -9.61 21.90
CA ASP A 75 -1.73 -10.16 22.08
C ASP A 75 -1.88 -11.50 21.32
N THR A 76 -0.80 -12.26 21.20
CA THR A 76 -0.81 -13.66 20.72
C THR A 76 -0.99 -14.63 21.89
N ASN A 77 -1.07 -15.93 21.60
CA ASN A 77 -1.02 -17.00 22.60
C ASN A 77 0.41 -17.53 22.85
N SER A 78 1.44 -16.92 22.24
CA SER A 78 2.84 -17.36 22.33
C SER A 78 3.64 -16.42 23.21
N SER A 79 4.60 -16.95 23.97
CA SER A 79 5.64 -16.16 24.66
C SER A 79 6.86 -15.89 23.79
N THR A 80 6.91 -16.47 22.58
CA THR A 80 8.01 -16.33 21.63
C THR A 80 7.52 -15.49 20.45
N VAL A 81 7.61 -14.17 20.61
CA VAL A 81 7.22 -13.17 19.61
C VAL A 81 8.31 -12.13 19.48
N TYR A 82 8.66 -11.77 18.25
CA TYR A 82 9.69 -10.77 17.96
C TYR A 82 9.08 -9.61 17.18
N GLY A 83 9.37 -8.38 17.62
CA GLY A 83 9.06 -7.14 16.92
C GLY A 83 10.29 -6.55 16.21
N TYR A 84 10.05 -5.75 15.17
CA TYR A 84 11.08 -5.02 14.43
C TYR A 84 10.54 -3.68 13.97
N ILE A 85 11.38 -2.65 13.93
CA ILE A 85 11.02 -1.35 13.34
C ILE A 85 12.07 -0.97 12.30
N THR A 86 11.64 -0.78 11.06
CA THR A 86 12.49 -0.43 9.91
C THR A 86 11.99 0.84 9.24
N GLY A 87 12.82 1.52 8.44
CA GLY A 87 12.41 2.66 7.63
C GLY A 87 13.59 3.46 7.08
N LEU A 88 13.31 4.67 6.61
CA LEU A 88 14.32 5.65 6.18
C LEU A 88 14.37 6.82 7.18
N ALA A 89 15.53 7.03 7.79
CA ALA A 89 15.71 8.11 8.78
C ALA A 89 15.82 9.48 8.11
N LEU A 90 14.71 10.23 8.18
CA LEU A 90 14.54 11.53 7.53
C LEU A 90 15.61 12.53 7.97
N ASP A 91 15.84 12.61 9.29
CA ASP A 91 16.82 13.53 9.88
C ASP A 91 18.28 13.02 9.77
N SER A 92 18.51 11.92 9.04
CA SER A 92 19.83 11.34 8.79
C SER A 92 20.09 11.12 7.30
N GLY A 93 19.52 11.96 6.44
CA GLY A 93 19.74 11.89 4.99
C GLY A 93 19.10 10.67 4.35
N ASN A 94 17.94 10.23 4.84
CA ASN A 94 17.21 9.05 4.38
C ASN A 94 18.02 7.75 4.45
N ARG A 95 18.92 7.63 5.42
CA ARG A 95 19.66 6.38 5.66
C ARG A 95 18.69 5.26 6.04
N VAL A 96 18.95 4.06 5.52
CA VAL A 96 18.30 2.83 5.98
C VAL A 96 18.46 2.71 7.49
N PHE A 97 17.34 2.50 8.17
CA PHE A 97 17.24 2.41 9.62
C PHE A 97 16.59 1.08 10.02
N LEU A 98 17.14 0.50 11.09
CA LEU A 98 16.49 -0.52 11.90
C LEU A 98 16.65 -0.15 13.38
N LEU A 99 15.73 -0.59 14.21
CA LEU A 99 15.87 -0.50 15.66
C LEU A 99 16.52 -1.76 16.21
N GLN A 100 17.52 -1.62 17.10
CA GLN A 100 18.14 -2.78 17.73
C GLN A 100 17.19 -3.46 18.74
N ALA A 101 17.53 -4.69 19.13
CA ALA A 101 16.72 -5.55 19.98
C ALA A 101 16.36 -4.96 21.36
N ASP A 102 17.05 -3.91 21.82
CA ASP A 102 16.74 -3.17 23.04
C ASP A 102 15.54 -2.21 22.91
N GLY A 103 15.01 -2.03 21.69
CA GLY A 103 13.90 -1.13 21.40
C GLY A 103 14.27 0.36 21.51
N LYS A 104 15.55 0.71 21.61
CA LYS A 104 15.99 2.09 21.86
C LYS A 104 17.12 2.54 20.97
N THR A 105 18.07 1.67 20.65
CA THR A 105 19.30 2.06 19.95
C THR A 105 19.08 2.02 18.43
N PRO A 106 19.21 3.16 17.72
CA PRO A 106 19.24 3.19 16.26
C PRO A 106 20.34 2.30 15.69
N TYR A 107 20.04 1.60 14.60
CA TYR A 107 21.03 0.93 13.77
C TYR A 107 20.91 1.43 12.34
N TYR A 108 22.04 1.90 11.82
CA TYR A 108 22.21 2.33 10.43
C TYR A 108 23.25 1.43 9.78
N PRO A 109 22.82 0.42 9.00
CA PRO A 109 23.75 -0.51 8.37
C PRO A 109 24.81 0.19 7.52
N ALA A 110 26.04 -0.36 7.54
CA ALA A 110 27.08 0.03 6.60
C ALA A 110 26.72 -0.44 5.18
N ASN A 111 27.36 0.14 4.16
CA ASN A 111 27.23 -0.32 2.79
C ASN A 111 27.93 -1.68 2.61
N PRO A 112 27.22 -2.79 2.34
CA PRO A 112 27.88 -4.07 2.14
C PRO A 112 28.56 -4.15 0.77
N SER A 113 29.57 -5.01 0.64
CA SER A 113 30.25 -5.27 -0.65
C SER A 113 29.50 -6.25 -1.56
N SER A 114 28.58 -7.06 -1.00
CA SER A 114 27.81 -8.06 -1.73
C SER A 114 26.31 -8.00 -1.41
N THR A 115 25.50 -8.44 -2.35
CA THR A 115 24.05 -8.64 -2.15
C THR A 115 23.79 -9.75 -1.14
N GLY A 116 22.64 -9.68 -0.45
CA GLY A 116 22.25 -10.70 0.53
C GLY A 116 23.13 -10.75 1.79
N SER A 117 23.83 -9.66 2.11
CA SER A 117 24.66 -9.58 3.31
C SER A 117 23.79 -9.57 4.57
N LYS A 118 24.25 -10.19 5.66
CA LYS A 118 23.51 -10.23 6.93
C LYS A 118 23.60 -8.89 7.67
N LEU A 119 22.62 -8.61 8.54
CA LEU A 119 22.73 -7.52 9.51
C LEU A 119 23.88 -7.79 10.50
N GLU A 120 24.59 -6.73 10.89
CA GLU A 120 25.68 -6.80 11.88
C GLU A 120 25.18 -6.67 13.32
N LYS A 121 23.95 -6.17 13.49
CA LYS A 121 23.31 -5.94 14.79
C LYS A 121 22.04 -6.78 14.89
N ASN A 122 21.74 -7.21 16.11
CA ASN A 122 20.48 -7.88 16.39
C ASN A 122 19.35 -6.84 16.47
N CYS A 123 18.34 -7.02 15.62
CA CYS A 123 17.15 -6.17 15.56
C CYS A 123 15.86 -6.88 16.00
N SER A 124 15.93 -8.12 16.51
CA SER A 124 14.75 -8.85 16.99
C SER A 124 14.39 -8.41 18.41
N ILE A 125 13.38 -7.55 18.56
CA ILE A 125 12.90 -7.06 19.86
C ILE A 125 12.00 -8.14 20.48
N PRO A 126 12.40 -8.82 21.58
CA PRO A 126 11.57 -9.86 22.18
C PRO A 126 10.37 -9.24 22.90
N LEU A 127 9.15 -9.67 22.55
CA LEU A 127 7.94 -9.16 23.20
C LEU A 127 7.53 -9.97 24.44
N GLY A 128 8.10 -11.15 24.67
CA GLY A 128 7.82 -11.96 25.86
C GLY A 128 6.39 -12.50 25.93
N SER A 129 5.86 -12.67 27.14
CA SER A 129 4.55 -13.29 27.42
C SER A 129 3.36 -12.57 26.77
N PRO A 130 2.24 -13.27 26.51
CA PRO A 130 0.97 -12.62 26.18
C PRO A 130 0.59 -11.51 27.17
N GLY A 131 0.08 -10.39 26.67
CA GLY A 131 -0.23 -9.18 27.41
C GLY A 131 0.94 -8.23 27.66
N ASN A 132 2.19 -8.66 27.40
CA ASN A 132 3.35 -7.79 27.62
C ASN A 132 3.44 -6.68 26.57
N THR A 133 3.95 -5.52 26.98
CA THR A 133 4.18 -4.35 26.12
C THR A 133 5.64 -3.90 26.22
N VAL A 134 6.31 -3.76 25.07
CA VAL A 134 7.67 -3.22 24.96
C VAL A 134 7.61 -1.81 24.39
N THR A 135 8.08 -0.82 25.16
CA THR A 135 8.10 0.58 24.72
C THR A 135 9.37 0.87 23.92
N CYS A 136 9.21 1.19 22.65
CA CYS A 136 10.26 1.55 21.71
C CYS A 136 10.35 3.07 21.51
N THR A 137 11.53 3.55 21.10
CA THR A 137 11.74 4.96 20.73
C THR A 137 12.41 5.03 19.36
N ILE A 138 11.82 5.77 18.43
CA ILE A 138 12.29 5.91 17.05
C ILE A 138 12.57 7.38 16.70
N PRO A 139 13.47 7.66 15.75
CA PRO A 139 13.56 8.99 15.13
C PRO A 139 12.40 9.20 14.13
N ARG A 140 12.40 10.32 13.43
CA ARG A 140 11.54 10.51 12.24
C ARG A 140 11.91 9.52 11.14
N LEU A 141 10.91 8.76 10.69
CA LEU A 141 11.05 7.68 9.71
C LEU A 141 9.99 7.83 8.62
N ALA A 142 10.40 7.70 7.36
CA ALA A 142 9.49 7.53 6.23
C ALA A 142 9.60 6.10 5.68
N GLY A 143 8.52 5.63 5.04
CA GLY A 143 8.44 4.24 4.55
C GLY A 143 8.67 3.24 5.67
N GLY A 144 8.18 3.55 6.87
CA GLY A 144 8.43 2.76 8.06
C GLY A 144 7.56 1.52 8.10
N ARG A 145 8.11 0.42 8.63
CA ARG A 145 7.37 -0.81 8.90
C ARG A 145 7.62 -1.31 10.31
N ILE A 146 6.55 -1.76 10.95
CA ILE A 146 6.56 -2.43 12.25
C ILE A 146 6.20 -3.89 11.98
N TRP A 147 7.20 -4.76 12.09
CA TRP A 147 7.06 -6.18 11.78
C TRP A 147 6.91 -7.00 13.04
N PHE A 148 6.19 -8.12 12.92
CA PHE A 148 6.08 -9.11 13.97
C PHE A 148 6.31 -10.50 13.39
N SER A 149 6.90 -11.38 14.19
CA SER A 149 6.99 -12.82 13.90
C SER A 149 6.75 -13.66 15.14
N VAL A 150 6.15 -14.82 14.96
CA VAL A 150 5.87 -15.77 16.04
C VAL A 150 6.76 -17.01 15.89
N GLY A 151 7.38 -17.43 16.99
CA GLY A 151 8.18 -18.65 17.09
C GLY A 151 9.60 -18.56 16.53
N THR A 152 9.85 -17.75 15.51
CA THR A 152 11.18 -17.61 14.88
C THR A 152 11.46 -16.16 14.47
N PRO A 153 12.66 -15.61 14.74
CA PRO A 153 13.04 -14.28 14.26
C PRO A 153 13.00 -14.14 12.74
N LEU A 154 12.60 -12.97 12.24
CA LEU A 154 12.78 -12.60 10.84
C LEU A 154 14.26 -12.39 10.50
N THR A 155 14.63 -12.83 9.29
CA THR A 155 15.92 -12.57 8.65
C THR A 155 15.77 -11.42 7.67
N PHE A 156 16.44 -10.30 7.97
CA PHE A 156 16.64 -9.20 7.04
C PHE A 156 18.03 -9.31 6.41
N LEU A 157 18.15 -8.93 5.14
CA LEU A 157 19.43 -8.91 4.43
C LEU A 157 19.72 -7.49 3.90
N LEU A 158 20.93 -7.29 3.38
CA LEU A 158 21.40 -6.01 2.86
C LEU A 158 21.99 -6.19 1.46
N ASN A 159 21.69 -5.25 0.58
CA ASN A 159 22.33 -5.08 -0.72
C ASN A 159 23.20 -3.81 -0.75
N PRO A 160 24.17 -3.70 -1.67
CA PRO A 160 24.93 -2.47 -1.87
C PRO A 160 23.99 -1.27 -2.14
N GLY A 161 24.32 -0.11 -1.59
CA GLY A 161 23.47 1.07 -1.56
C GLY A 161 23.76 1.94 -0.32
N PRO A 162 23.65 1.42 0.93
CA PRO A 162 23.01 0.18 1.37
C PRO A 162 21.49 0.18 1.14
N ALA A 163 20.92 -0.99 0.85
CA ALA A 163 19.48 -1.20 0.74
C ALA A 163 19.05 -2.38 1.63
N LEU A 164 17.95 -2.20 2.37
CA LEU A 164 17.34 -3.27 3.15
C LEU A 164 16.60 -4.23 2.21
N VAL A 165 16.90 -5.52 2.34
CA VAL A 165 16.13 -6.60 1.73
C VAL A 165 15.18 -7.12 2.81
N GLU A 166 13.91 -6.84 2.62
CA GLU A 166 12.84 -7.20 3.53
C GLU A 166 12.38 -8.66 3.32
N PRO A 167 11.70 -9.27 4.32
CA PRO A 167 11.16 -10.61 4.20
C PRO A 167 10.27 -10.79 2.97
N SER A 168 10.53 -11.82 2.15
CA SER A 168 9.71 -12.13 0.98
C SER A 168 8.81 -13.34 1.22
N ILE A 169 7.52 -13.18 0.90
CA ILE A 169 6.57 -14.30 0.77
C ILE A 169 6.57 -14.90 -0.64
N PHE A 170 7.21 -14.25 -1.62
CA PHE A 170 7.11 -14.61 -3.03
C PHE A 170 8.18 -15.60 -3.49
N ASN A 171 9.34 -15.60 -2.82
CA ASN A 171 10.44 -16.50 -3.12
C ASN A 171 10.40 -17.70 -2.15
N PRO A 172 10.13 -18.93 -2.62
CA PRO A 172 10.13 -20.12 -1.76
C PRO A 172 11.49 -20.41 -1.07
N ALA A 173 12.58 -19.87 -1.61
CA ALA A 173 13.91 -19.97 -1.02
C ALA A 173 14.21 -18.85 0.00
N ASP A 174 13.30 -17.88 0.19
CA ASP A 174 13.46 -16.85 1.21
C ASP A 174 13.50 -17.50 2.60
N PRO A 175 14.45 -17.11 3.48
CA PRO A 175 14.54 -17.67 4.84
C PRO A 175 13.27 -17.45 5.66
N ASN A 176 12.45 -16.45 5.33
CA ASN A 176 11.21 -16.11 6.01
C ASN A 176 9.97 -16.74 5.37
N HIS A 177 10.11 -17.50 4.27
CA HIS A 177 8.96 -17.99 3.50
C HIS A 177 7.97 -18.80 4.36
N TYR A 178 8.46 -19.56 5.35
CA TYR A 178 7.64 -20.34 6.28
C TYR A 178 7.49 -19.72 7.68
N THR A 179 8.01 -18.51 7.89
CA THR A 179 7.84 -17.79 9.16
C THR A 179 6.45 -17.18 9.22
N ASN A 180 5.75 -17.34 10.35
CA ASN A 180 4.48 -16.67 10.58
C ASN A 180 4.75 -15.21 10.99
N PHE A 181 4.49 -14.28 10.07
CA PHE A 181 4.77 -12.86 10.25
C PHE A 181 3.66 -11.97 9.69
N GLY A 182 3.67 -10.72 10.11
CA GLY A 182 2.82 -9.65 9.60
C GLY A 182 3.47 -8.30 9.88
N PHE A 183 2.95 -7.22 9.30
CA PHE A 183 3.45 -5.89 9.53
C PHE A 183 2.36 -4.83 9.46
N ALA A 184 2.63 -3.69 10.10
CA ALA A 184 1.94 -2.43 9.89
C ALA A 184 2.92 -1.41 9.29
N GLU A 185 2.38 -0.43 8.57
CA GLU A 185 3.14 0.61 7.91
C GLU A 185 2.95 1.93 8.65
N PHE A 186 3.97 2.79 8.63
CA PHE A 186 3.86 4.12 9.20
C PHE A 186 4.83 5.11 8.56
N THR A 187 4.52 6.39 8.73
CA THR A 187 5.45 7.49 8.55
C THR A 187 5.34 8.42 9.76
N TYR A 188 6.48 8.77 10.33
CA TYR A 188 6.62 9.81 11.34
C TYR A 188 7.55 10.89 10.79
N ASN A 189 6.99 12.06 10.47
CA ASN A 189 7.73 13.18 9.91
C ASN A 189 7.55 14.44 10.78
N ALA A 190 7.98 15.59 10.27
CA ALA A 190 7.87 16.85 11.01
C ALA A 190 6.43 17.36 11.16
N ALA A 191 5.50 16.89 10.32
CA ALA A 191 4.11 17.34 10.30
C ALA A 191 3.17 16.40 11.06
N GLN A 192 3.36 15.07 10.97
CA GLN A 192 2.42 14.10 11.51
C GLN A 192 3.02 12.71 11.77
N VAL A 193 2.24 11.89 12.48
CA VAL A 193 2.27 10.42 12.34
C VAL A 193 1.09 10.00 11.47
N PHE A 194 1.35 9.10 10.53
CA PHE A 194 0.34 8.30 9.83
C PHE A 194 0.73 6.83 9.98
N ALA A 195 -0.20 5.96 10.32
CA ALA A 195 0.03 4.51 10.42
C ALA A 195 -1.18 3.72 9.94
N ASN A 196 -0.95 2.56 9.32
CA ASN A 196 -2.00 1.71 8.77
C ASN A 196 -1.66 0.22 8.90
N ILE A 197 -2.69 -0.60 9.02
CA ILE A 197 -2.59 -2.03 8.73
C ILE A 197 -2.67 -2.23 7.22
N SER A 198 -2.08 -3.30 6.69
CA SER A 198 -2.10 -3.59 5.26
C SER A 198 -2.31 -5.07 4.98
N TYR A 199 -3.19 -5.33 4.02
CA TYR A 199 -3.50 -6.63 3.44
C TYR A 199 -3.33 -6.63 1.91
N VAL A 200 -2.61 -5.63 1.39
CA VAL A 200 -2.36 -5.46 -0.06
C VAL A 200 -1.54 -6.62 -0.62
N ASP A 201 -0.59 -7.12 0.16
CA ASP A 201 0.23 -8.28 -0.23
C ASP A 201 -0.36 -9.58 0.29
N PHE A 202 -0.68 -9.63 1.60
CA PHE A 202 -1.25 -10.81 2.25
C PHE A 202 -1.88 -10.45 3.60
N VAL A 203 -2.79 -11.30 4.07
CA VAL A 203 -3.20 -11.38 5.48
C VAL A 203 -2.26 -12.33 6.21
N GLY A 204 -1.50 -11.79 7.16
CA GLY A 204 -0.64 -12.54 8.07
C GLY A 204 -1.19 -12.54 9.50
N LEU A 205 -0.30 -12.25 10.46
CA LEU A 205 -0.69 -12.04 11.86
C LEU A 205 -1.72 -10.89 11.98
N PRO A 206 -2.81 -11.06 12.76
CA PRO A 206 -3.70 -9.95 13.10
C PRO A 206 -2.95 -8.82 13.82
N ILE A 207 -3.17 -7.58 13.40
CA ILE A 207 -2.56 -6.38 13.99
C ILE A 207 -3.66 -5.33 14.24
N SER A 208 -3.56 -4.62 15.37
CA SER A 208 -4.39 -3.46 15.69
C SER A 208 -3.53 -2.24 16.02
N LEU A 209 -4.10 -1.04 15.88
CA LEU A 209 -3.41 0.24 16.07
C LEU A 209 -4.20 1.15 17.00
N ASP A 210 -3.52 1.71 18.00
CA ASP A 210 -4.04 2.76 18.88
C ASP A 210 -3.10 3.96 18.84
N LEU A 211 -3.51 5.05 18.21
CA LEU A 211 -2.75 6.30 18.18
C LEU A 211 -3.31 7.27 19.21
N THR A 212 -2.50 7.59 20.22
CA THR A 212 -2.82 8.59 21.24
C THR A 212 -2.18 9.93 20.87
N ASP A 213 -2.95 11.01 20.90
CA ASP A 213 -2.45 12.38 20.73
C ASP A 213 -2.02 13.03 22.06
N THR A 214 -1.46 14.24 22.00
CA THR A 214 -1.03 15.03 23.16
C THR A 214 -2.19 15.44 24.08
N ALA A 215 -3.42 15.52 23.55
CA ALA A 215 -4.65 15.77 24.31
C ALA A 215 -5.21 14.48 24.95
N ASN A 216 -4.59 13.32 24.70
CA ASN A 216 -5.01 11.99 25.14
C ASN A 216 -6.27 11.45 24.45
N ASN A 217 -6.65 11.99 23.28
CA ASN A 217 -7.61 11.32 22.42
C ASN A 217 -6.96 10.09 21.77
N VAL A 218 -7.75 9.05 21.52
CA VAL A 218 -7.28 7.82 20.89
C VAL A 218 -8.02 7.58 19.58
N GLN A 219 -7.27 7.46 18.49
CA GLN A 219 -7.76 6.88 17.24
C GLN A 219 -7.41 5.39 17.20
N ARG A 220 -8.33 4.57 16.69
CA ARG A 220 -8.19 3.13 16.67
C ARG A 220 -8.46 2.52 15.30
N VAL A 221 -7.67 1.50 15.00
CA VAL A 221 -7.96 0.47 14.01
C VAL A 221 -8.02 -0.85 14.77
N ALA A 222 -9.20 -1.47 14.81
CA ALA A 222 -9.47 -2.64 15.63
C ALA A 222 -8.74 -3.89 15.12
N GLY A 223 -8.54 -3.97 13.81
CA GLY A 223 -7.98 -5.14 13.15
C GLY A 223 -8.90 -6.36 13.28
N MET A 224 -8.30 -7.55 13.29
CA MET A 224 -9.02 -8.81 13.41
C MET A 224 -8.80 -9.47 14.77
N THR A 225 -9.73 -10.33 15.16
CA THR A 225 -9.47 -11.30 16.23
C THR A 225 -8.43 -12.33 15.79
N ASN A 226 -7.93 -13.13 16.74
CA ASN A 226 -7.08 -14.29 16.45
C ASN A 226 -7.74 -15.32 15.50
N TYR A 227 -9.07 -15.32 15.35
CA TYR A 227 -9.81 -16.19 14.42
C TYR A 227 -9.94 -15.58 13.01
N GLY A 228 -9.63 -14.31 12.82
CA GLY A 228 -9.79 -13.57 11.55
C GLY A 228 -9.21 -14.30 10.34
N PRO A 229 -7.92 -14.71 10.36
CA PRO A 229 -7.32 -15.44 9.25
C PRO A 229 -8.09 -16.71 8.89
N GLN A 230 -8.53 -17.49 9.89
CA GLN A 230 -9.30 -18.71 9.64
C GLN A 230 -10.69 -18.40 9.05
N THR A 231 -11.35 -17.34 9.54
CA THR A 231 -12.62 -16.86 8.99
C THR A 231 -12.48 -16.47 7.51
N ILE A 232 -11.39 -15.79 7.14
CA ILE A 232 -11.12 -15.41 5.76
C ILE A 232 -10.85 -16.65 4.90
N ALA A 233 -10.02 -17.59 5.36
CA ALA A 233 -9.75 -18.83 4.66
C ALA A 233 -11.06 -19.59 4.37
N ASN A 234 -11.92 -19.73 5.36
CA ASN A 234 -13.24 -20.35 5.21
C ASN A 234 -14.12 -19.59 4.19
N GLY A 235 -14.13 -18.26 4.25
CA GLY A 235 -14.85 -17.40 3.31
C GLY A 235 -14.37 -17.58 1.86
N LEU A 236 -13.07 -17.67 1.64
CA LEU A 236 -12.49 -17.88 0.31
C LEU A 236 -12.80 -19.28 -0.23
N ILE A 237 -12.76 -20.32 0.62
CA ILE A 237 -13.20 -21.67 0.26
C ILE A 237 -14.67 -21.66 -0.16
N ALA A 238 -15.53 -21.01 0.62
CA ALA A 238 -16.95 -20.90 0.30
C ALA A 238 -17.18 -20.13 -1.01
N GLN A 239 -16.41 -19.07 -1.25
CA GLN A 239 -16.51 -18.30 -2.49
C GLN A 239 -16.06 -19.12 -3.71
N THR A 240 -14.94 -19.86 -3.63
CA THR A 240 -14.52 -20.78 -4.69
C THR A 240 -15.60 -21.82 -5.01
N ARG A 241 -16.28 -22.37 -4.00
CA ARG A 241 -17.38 -23.32 -4.23
C ARG A 241 -18.57 -22.67 -4.95
N ARG A 242 -18.78 -21.37 -4.75
CA ARG A 242 -19.89 -20.62 -5.34
C ARG A 242 -19.67 -20.28 -6.82
N ASP A 243 -18.48 -19.83 -7.18
CA ASP A 243 -18.20 -19.28 -8.51
C ASP A 243 -17.15 -20.06 -9.32
N GLY A 244 -16.55 -21.10 -8.74
CA GLY A 244 -15.51 -21.91 -9.36
C GLY A 244 -14.17 -21.18 -9.55
N ARG A 245 -14.01 -19.96 -9.02
CA ARG A 245 -12.78 -19.16 -9.16
C ARG A 245 -11.78 -19.49 -8.06
N ARG A 246 -10.51 -19.12 -8.30
CA ARG A 246 -9.34 -19.55 -7.50
C ARG A 246 -9.17 -18.83 -6.15
N TRP A 247 -10.23 -18.36 -5.52
CA TRP A 247 -10.16 -17.68 -4.21
C TRP A 247 -9.48 -18.53 -3.13
N SER A 248 -9.81 -19.82 -3.04
CA SER A 248 -9.19 -20.73 -2.06
C SER A 248 -7.73 -21.05 -2.37
N SER A 249 -7.26 -20.82 -3.60
CA SER A 249 -5.84 -20.98 -3.95
C SER A 249 -4.95 -19.88 -3.38
N LEU A 250 -5.54 -18.80 -2.86
CA LEU A 250 -4.82 -17.74 -2.15
C LEU A 250 -4.38 -18.15 -0.75
N ILE A 251 -4.89 -19.26 -0.22
CA ILE A 251 -4.56 -19.76 1.12
C ILE A 251 -3.21 -20.45 1.08
N VAL A 252 -2.28 -20.03 1.93
CA VAL A 252 -0.94 -20.61 2.06
C VAL A 252 -0.81 -21.26 3.42
N ASN A 253 -0.39 -22.52 3.41
CA ASN A 253 -0.15 -23.30 4.62
C ASN A 253 1.35 -23.45 4.89
N ASP A 254 1.71 -23.67 6.15
CA ASP A 254 3.06 -24.05 6.54
C ASP A 254 3.37 -25.51 6.15
N LYS A 255 4.59 -25.96 6.45
CA LYS A 255 5.02 -27.34 6.16
C LYS A 255 4.24 -28.41 6.93
N ALA A 256 3.59 -28.05 8.03
CA ALA A 256 2.77 -28.93 8.84
C ALA A 256 1.28 -28.91 8.40
N GLY A 257 0.93 -28.10 7.40
CA GLY A 257 -0.43 -27.97 6.88
C GLY A 257 -1.30 -26.98 7.64
N ASN A 258 -0.75 -26.20 8.58
CA ASN A 258 -1.51 -25.17 9.28
C ASN A 258 -1.62 -23.91 8.42
N LEU A 259 -2.71 -23.16 8.56
CA LEU A 259 -2.86 -21.85 7.93
C LEU A 259 -1.71 -20.93 8.34
N LEU A 260 -0.94 -20.46 7.35
CA LEU A 260 0.20 -19.59 7.56
C LEU A 260 -0.11 -18.15 7.18
N ARG A 261 -0.74 -17.95 6.02
CA ARG A 261 -1.16 -16.63 5.51
C ARG A 261 -2.15 -16.76 4.36
N ILE A 262 -2.74 -15.65 3.96
CA ILE A 262 -3.65 -15.57 2.81
C ILE A 262 -3.13 -14.51 1.87
N LEU A 263 -2.78 -14.88 0.64
CA LEU A 263 -2.32 -13.95 -0.38
C LEU A 263 -3.46 -13.03 -0.83
N SER A 264 -3.14 -11.78 -1.15
CA SER A 264 -4.04 -10.98 -1.97
C SER A 264 -4.14 -11.55 -3.39
N PRO A 265 -5.19 -11.20 -4.17
CA PRO A 265 -5.27 -11.60 -5.57
C PRO A 265 -4.06 -11.10 -6.39
N ASN A 266 -3.54 -9.90 -6.10
CA ASN A 266 -2.35 -9.37 -6.75
C ASN A 266 -1.12 -10.26 -6.49
N SER A 267 -0.89 -10.64 -5.24
CA SER A 267 0.17 -11.58 -4.86
C SER A 267 0.01 -12.95 -5.48
N GLY A 268 -1.23 -13.48 -5.50
CA GLY A 268 -1.56 -14.75 -6.14
C GLY A 268 -1.24 -14.73 -7.64
N ILE A 269 -1.61 -13.67 -8.34
CA ILE A 269 -1.31 -13.45 -9.77
C ILE A 269 0.19 -13.30 -10.01
N THR A 270 0.92 -12.63 -9.11
CA THR A 270 2.37 -12.46 -9.25
C THR A 270 3.09 -13.81 -9.26
N LEU A 271 2.62 -14.77 -8.46
CA LEU A 271 3.14 -16.14 -8.42
C LEU A 271 2.55 -17.04 -9.50
N ASN A 272 1.34 -16.74 -9.97
CA ASN A 272 0.58 -17.55 -10.92
C ASN A 272 -0.16 -16.63 -11.91
N PRO A 273 0.50 -16.16 -12.98
CA PRO A 273 -0.02 -15.11 -13.86
C PRO A 273 -1.39 -15.40 -14.50
N ASP A 274 -1.74 -16.67 -14.67
CA ASP A 274 -3.01 -17.09 -15.30
C ASP A 274 -4.20 -17.07 -14.33
N TRP A 275 -3.97 -16.87 -13.03
CA TRP A 275 -5.07 -16.82 -12.06
C TRP A 275 -5.96 -15.59 -12.33
N PHE A 276 -7.27 -15.78 -12.29
CA PHE A 276 -8.29 -14.75 -12.48
C PHE A 276 -8.27 -14.02 -13.84
N GLN A 277 -7.49 -14.45 -14.84
CA GLN A 277 -7.28 -13.72 -16.10
C GLN A 277 -8.58 -13.22 -16.77
N THR A 278 -9.65 -14.03 -16.75
CA THR A 278 -10.96 -13.71 -17.34
C THR A 278 -12.03 -13.30 -16.32
N TYR A 279 -11.67 -13.18 -15.04
CA TYR A 279 -12.65 -12.99 -13.95
C TYR A 279 -13.44 -11.69 -14.09
N TRP A 280 -12.78 -10.60 -14.48
CA TRP A 280 -13.38 -9.27 -14.59
C TRP A 280 -13.96 -8.94 -15.98
N THR A 281 -13.74 -9.80 -16.98
CA THR A 281 -14.02 -9.49 -18.40
C THR A 281 -15.46 -9.04 -18.63
N ASP A 282 -16.45 -9.77 -18.11
CA ASP A 282 -17.86 -9.44 -18.34
C ASP A 282 -18.28 -8.16 -17.63
N TYR A 283 -17.81 -7.95 -16.39
CA TYR A 283 -18.09 -6.73 -15.64
C TYR A 283 -17.48 -5.50 -16.33
N VAL A 284 -16.22 -5.60 -16.79
CA VAL A 284 -15.55 -4.53 -17.55
C VAL A 284 -16.30 -4.24 -18.85
N ASN A 285 -16.74 -5.27 -19.58
CA ASN A 285 -17.53 -5.08 -20.80
C ASN A 285 -18.84 -4.33 -20.51
N GLN A 286 -19.58 -4.71 -19.46
CA GLN A 286 -20.81 -4.02 -19.07
C GLN A 286 -20.58 -2.56 -18.68
N VAL A 287 -19.51 -2.28 -17.93
CA VAL A 287 -19.11 -0.91 -17.57
C VAL A 287 -18.86 -0.10 -18.85
N TYR A 288 -18.02 -0.59 -19.76
CA TYR A 288 -17.69 0.15 -20.99
C TYR A 288 -18.91 0.30 -21.91
N THR A 289 -19.83 -0.68 -21.96
CA THR A 289 -21.09 -0.52 -22.69
C THR A 289 -21.99 0.54 -22.05
N ARG A 290 -22.12 0.58 -20.73
CA ARG A 290 -22.92 1.61 -20.05
C ARG A 290 -22.41 3.03 -20.37
N TYR A 291 -21.10 3.21 -20.29
CA TYR A 291 -20.49 4.53 -20.40
C TYR A 291 -20.20 4.97 -21.85
N SER A 292 -20.61 4.20 -22.87
CA SER A 292 -20.59 4.67 -24.27
C SER A 292 -21.71 5.66 -24.57
N THR A 293 -22.78 5.66 -23.77
CA THR A 293 -23.94 6.57 -23.94
C THR A 293 -24.26 7.37 -22.68
N THR A 294 -23.49 7.19 -21.60
CA THR A 294 -23.68 7.86 -20.32
C THR A 294 -22.33 8.32 -19.82
N ALA A 295 -22.24 9.55 -19.31
CA ALA A 295 -21.00 10.05 -18.74
C ALA A 295 -20.79 9.50 -17.31
N LEU A 296 -19.54 9.14 -17.01
CA LEU A 296 -19.02 8.91 -15.66
C LEU A 296 -18.42 10.23 -15.14
N THR A 297 -18.86 10.68 -13.98
CA THR A 297 -18.22 11.77 -13.26
C THR A 297 -17.20 11.22 -12.27
N VAL A 298 -15.94 11.62 -12.38
CA VAL A 298 -14.90 11.35 -11.39
C VAL A 298 -14.63 12.63 -10.62
N ASN A 299 -14.96 12.64 -9.34
CA ASN A 299 -14.45 13.65 -8.44
C ASN A 299 -12.98 13.31 -8.14
N THR A 300 -12.07 14.10 -8.71
CA THR A 300 -10.62 13.89 -8.57
C THR A 300 -10.11 14.19 -7.17
N GLN A 301 -10.91 14.89 -6.37
CA GLN A 301 -10.57 15.49 -5.08
C GLN A 301 -9.23 16.28 -5.14
N ALA A 302 -8.93 16.81 -6.32
CA ALA A 302 -7.73 17.57 -6.63
C ALA A 302 -8.13 18.87 -7.34
N VAL A 303 -7.15 19.60 -7.87
CA VAL A 303 -7.39 20.90 -8.53
C VAL A 303 -8.39 20.81 -9.70
N TRP A 304 -8.50 19.64 -10.35
CA TRP A 304 -9.43 19.38 -11.45
C TRP A 304 -10.90 19.19 -11.02
N ARG A 305 -11.16 18.98 -9.72
CA ARG A 305 -12.51 18.74 -9.17
C ARG A 305 -13.23 17.60 -9.90
N ASP A 306 -14.47 17.79 -10.32
CA ASP A 306 -15.24 16.82 -11.09
C ASP A 306 -14.83 16.87 -12.57
N VAL A 307 -14.39 15.72 -13.09
CA VAL A 307 -14.12 15.51 -14.52
C VAL A 307 -15.10 14.49 -15.09
N SER A 308 -15.56 14.73 -16.31
CA SER A 308 -16.56 13.89 -16.98
C SER A 308 -15.90 13.06 -18.08
N GLY A 309 -16.21 11.76 -18.12
CA GLY A 309 -15.67 10.82 -19.10
C GLY A 309 -16.73 9.97 -19.76
N THR A 310 -16.52 9.66 -21.04
CA THR A 310 -17.35 8.73 -21.83
C THR A 310 -16.45 7.74 -22.55
N ILE A 311 -17.00 6.61 -22.98
CA ILE A 311 -16.26 5.68 -23.83
C ILE A 311 -16.20 6.24 -25.25
N THR A 312 -14.99 6.45 -25.74
CA THR A 312 -14.71 6.82 -27.12
C THR A 312 -13.73 5.83 -27.76
N ASN A 313 -13.62 5.83 -29.08
CA ASN A 313 -12.49 5.21 -29.77
C ASN A 313 -11.42 6.29 -29.98
N PRO A 314 -10.35 6.33 -29.18
CA PRO A 314 -9.35 7.39 -29.24
C PRO A 314 -8.52 7.35 -30.54
N SER A 315 -8.59 6.25 -31.31
CA SER A 315 -8.07 6.16 -32.67
C SER A 315 -9.13 5.60 -33.62
N SER A 316 -9.28 6.19 -34.79
CA SER A 316 -10.12 5.66 -35.87
C SER A 316 -9.58 4.35 -36.47
N SER A 317 -8.34 3.98 -36.15
CA SER A 317 -7.67 2.77 -36.66
C SER A 317 -7.64 1.60 -35.67
N SER A 318 -8.11 1.78 -34.43
CA SER A 318 -8.20 0.68 -33.45
C SER A 318 -9.62 0.56 -32.91
N ASN A 319 -10.20 -0.65 -32.99
CA ASN A 319 -11.45 -1.02 -32.32
C ASN A 319 -11.24 -1.19 -30.80
N ASN A 320 -10.45 -0.32 -30.16
CA ASN A 320 -10.14 -0.41 -28.74
C ASN A 320 -10.77 0.76 -27.97
N PRO A 321 -12.01 0.58 -27.45
CA PRO A 321 -12.69 1.63 -26.71
C PRO A 321 -11.95 1.96 -25.42
N ALA A 322 -11.84 3.26 -25.12
CA ALA A 322 -11.24 3.77 -23.90
C ALA A 322 -12.19 4.76 -23.22
N PHE A 323 -12.13 4.78 -21.89
CA PHE A 323 -12.69 5.87 -21.10
C PHE A 323 -11.87 7.12 -21.36
N THR A 324 -12.50 8.16 -21.89
CA THR A 324 -11.84 9.40 -22.28
C THR A 324 -12.47 10.55 -21.51
N PHE A 325 -11.66 11.21 -20.68
CA PHE A 325 -12.12 12.30 -19.80
C PHE A 325 -11.88 13.67 -20.42
N SER A 326 -12.76 14.63 -20.17
CA SER A 326 -12.52 16.04 -20.53
C SER A 326 -11.33 16.59 -19.74
N THR A 327 -10.46 17.37 -20.39
CA THR A 327 -9.45 18.17 -19.66
C THR A 327 -10.14 19.36 -19.01
N SER A 328 -9.99 19.56 -17.69
CA SER A 328 -10.67 20.66 -16.97
C SER A 328 -10.01 22.03 -17.20
N GLY A 329 -9.70 22.38 -18.45
CA GLY A 329 -9.08 23.66 -18.84
C GLY A 329 -7.56 23.76 -18.57
N GLN A 330 -6.89 22.65 -18.25
CA GLN A 330 -5.44 22.58 -18.08
C GLN A 330 -4.76 22.02 -19.35
N PRO A 331 -3.49 22.37 -19.66
CA PRO A 331 -2.81 22.00 -20.91
C PRO A 331 -2.33 20.53 -20.95
N ASN A 332 -2.94 19.64 -20.19
CA ASN A 332 -2.52 18.24 -20.13
C ASN A 332 -3.08 17.46 -21.33
N PRO A 333 -2.40 16.38 -21.77
CA PRO A 333 -3.00 15.39 -22.64
C PRO A 333 -4.30 14.86 -22.03
N GLN A 334 -5.25 14.53 -22.89
CA GLN A 334 -6.53 13.99 -22.46
C GLN A 334 -6.34 12.66 -21.71
N PRO A 335 -6.86 12.49 -20.47
CA PRO A 335 -6.79 11.22 -19.77
C PRO A 335 -7.60 10.15 -20.52
N THR A 336 -6.96 9.02 -20.82
CA THR A 336 -7.59 7.88 -21.50
C THR A 336 -7.30 6.58 -20.77
N PHE A 337 -8.31 5.73 -20.64
CA PHE A 337 -8.26 4.48 -19.88
C PHE A 337 -8.83 3.33 -20.73
N PRO A 338 -7.98 2.58 -21.46
CA PRO A 338 -8.37 1.33 -22.13
C PRO A 338 -8.98 0.32 -21.15
N LYS A 339 -9.72 -0.67 -21.65
CA LYS A 339 -10.30 -1.73 -20.81
C LYS A 339 -9.23 -2.38 -19.92
N PRO A 340 -9.38 -2.34 -18.59
CA PRO A 340 -8.43 -3.00 -17.69
C PRO A 340 -8.59 -4.52 -17.74
N SER A 341 -7.48 -5.23 -17.58
CA SER A 341 -7.46 -6.66 -17.28
C SER A 341 -7.73 -6.93 -15.80
N ALA A 342 -7.91 -8.20 -15.43
CA ALA A 342 -8.00 -8.60 -14.03
C ALA A 342 -6.75 -8.23 -13.22
N ARG A 343 -5.55 -8.38 -13.82
CA ARG A 343 -4.29 -7.98 -13.21
C ARG A 343 -4.26 -6.48 -12.95
N ASP A 344 -4.69 -5.66 -13.91
CA ASP A 344 -4.71 -4.20 -13.75
C ASP A 344 -5.63 -3.81 -12.58
N ILE A 345 -6.83 -4.37 -12.51
CA ILE A 345 -7.79 -4.08 -11.43
C ILE A 345 -7.22 -4.47 -10.06
N PHE A 346 -6.72 -5.71 -9.90
CA PHE A 346 -6.25 -6.16 -8.58
C PHE A 346 -4.95 -5.49 -8.13
N SER A 347 -4.05 -5.15 -9.07
CA SER A 347 -2.74 -4.55 -8.76
C SER A 347 -2.77 -3.03 -8.65
N CYS A 348 -3.75 -2.38 -9.26
CA CYS A 348 -3.88 -0.93 -9.34
C CYS A 348 -2.66 -0.20 -9.96
N ASN A 349 -1.72 -0.90 -10.61
CA ASN A 349 -0.45 -0.30 -11.01
C ASN A 349 0.02 -0.65 -12.43
N SER A 350 -0.78 -1.37 -13.20
CA SER A 350 -0.49 -1.76 -14.58
C SER A 350 -1.59 -1.35 -15.55
N GLY A 351 -1.29 -1.44 -16.85
CA GLY A 351 -2.24 -1.11 -17.91
C GLY A 351 -2.79 0.32 -17.77
N PRO A 352 -4.12 0.52 -17.75
CA PRO A 352 -4.72 1.85 -17.61
C PRO A 352 -4.53 2.48 -16.22
N PHE A 353 -3.99 1.75 -15.24
CA PHE A 353 -3.75 2.23 -13.89
C PHE A 353 -2.25 2.45 -13.57
N ALA A 354 -1.38 2.36 -14.58
CA ALA A 354 0.01 2.77 -14.43
C ALA A 354 0.10 4.30 -14.36
N THR A 355 0.76 4.83 -13.32
CA THR A 355 1.03 6.27 -13.21
C THR A 355 2.07 6.72 -14.23
N GLY A 356 2.00 7.98 -14.64
CA GLY A 356 2.90 8.55 -15.63
C GLY A 356 3.16 10.04 -15.40
N SER A 357 3.57 10.75 -16.46
CA SER A 357 3.86 12.18 -16.38
C SER A 357 2.62 13.07 -16.36
N ASN A 358 1.43 12.54 -16.68
CA ASN A 358 0.18 13.30 -16.70
C ASN A 358 -0.46 13.36 -15.30
N PRO A 359 -0.43 14.51 -14.61
CA PRO A 359 -0.90 14.59 -13.24
C PRO A 359 -2.43 14.46 -13.12
N GLU A 360 -3.19 14.89 -14.12
CA GLU A 360 -4.65 14.72 -14.17
C GLU A 360 -5.02 13.23 -14.28
N THR A 361 -4.28 12.47 -15.10
CA THR A 361 -4.45 11.02 -15.18
C THR A 361 -4.13 10.36 -13.83
N ASN A 362 -3.02 10.76 -13.19
CA ASN A 362 -2.58 10.18 -11.92
C ASN A 362 -3.59 10.38 -10.78
N VAL A 363 -4.38 11.46 -10.76
CA VAL A 363 -5.41 11.66 -9.73
C VAL A 363 -6.73 10.95 -10.04
N ILE A 364 -7.01 10.63 -11.31
CA ILE A 364 -8.18 9.85 -11.73
C ILE A 364 -7.97 8.34 -11.45
N ILE A 365 -6.75 7.83 -11.66
CA ILE A 365 -6.40 6.40 -11.50
C ILE A 365 -6.94 5.79 -10.19
N PRO A 366 -6.70 6.36 -8.99
CA PRO A 366 -7.18 5.78 -7.74
C PRO A 366 -8.69 5.61 -7.71
N ARG A 367 -9.44 6.62 -8.18
CA ARG A 367 -10.91 6.65 -8.11
C ARG A 367 -11.54 5.61 -9.03
N LEU A 368 -11.00 5.47 -10.24
CA LEU A 368 -11.45 4.45 -11.18
C LEU A 368 -11.09 3.05 -10.69
N SER A 369 -9.85 2.85 -10.24
CA SER A 369 -9.39 1.55 -9.76
C SER A 369 -10.16 1.07 -8.53
N ALA A 370 -10.41 1.95 -7.55
CA ALA A 370 -11.21 1.65 -6.38
C ALA A 370 -12.67 1.29 -6.76
N ALA A 371 -13.26 2.01 -7.71
CA ALA A 371 -14.61 1.72 -8.18
C ALA A 371 -14.73 0.38 -8.93
N PHE A 372 -13.68 -0.06 -9.63
CA PHE A 372 -13.60 -1.42 -10.17
C PHE A 372 -13.50 -2.47 -9.05
N ASN A 373 -12.54 -2.33 -8.13
CA ASN A 373 -12.35 -3.28 -7.03
C ASN A 373 -13.63 -3.45 -6.18
N ARG A 374 -14.31 -2.34 -5.89
CA ARG A 374 -15.57 -2.29 -5.12
C ARG A 374 -16.81 -2.61 -5.95
N SER A 375 -16.65 -2.83 -7.26
CA SER A 375 -17.73 -3.11 -8.22
C SER A 375 -18.88 -2.09 -8.21
N THR A 376 -18.57 -0.79 -8.11
CA THR A 376 -19.56 0.29 -7.97
C THR A 376 -19.90 1.01 -9.28
N LEU A 377 -19.11 0.81 -10.34
CA LEU A 377 -19.29 1.50 -11.63
C LEU A 377 -20.62 1.15 -12.36
N LEU A 378 -21.26 0.03 -12.04
CA LEU A 378 -22.61 -0.27 -12.54
C LEU A 378 -23.73 0.22 -11.62
N LEU A 379 -23.39 0.61 -10.40
CA LEU A 379 -24.33 1.11 -9.38
C LEU A 379 -24.52 2.63 -9.48
N SER A 380 -23.43 3.37 -9.68
CA SER A 380 -23.41 4.84 -9.72
C SER A 380 -22.60 5.33 -10.92
N ASN A 381 -23.00 6.47 -11.50
CA ASN A 381 -22.26 7.20 -12.52
C ASN A 381 -21.38 8.32 -11.95
N THR A 382 -21.16 8.33 -10.62
CA THR A 382 -20.25 9.25 -9.94
C THR A 382 -19.34 8.47 -8.99
N THR A 383 -18.03 8.70 -9.05
CA THR A 383 -17.03 8.09 -8.16
C THR A 383 -16.03 9.13 -7.64
N PRO A 384 -15.58 9.06 -6.37
CA PRO A 384 -16.04 8.14 -5.33
C PRO A 384 -17.38 8.55 -4.70
N ASN A 385 -17.81 9.81 -4.88
CA ASN A 385 -18.91 10.43 -4.14
C ASN A 385 -20.32 9.82 -4.37
N GLY A 386 -20.54 9.01 -5.39
CA GLY A 386 -21.86 8.43 -5.68
C GLY A 386 -22.15 7.10 -4.98
N THR A 387 -21.24 6.59 -4.15
CA THR A 387 -21.43 5.34 -3.39
C THR A 387 -20.82 5.43 -1.99
N ASN A 388 -21.31 4.61 -1.06
CA ASN A 388 -20.79 4.52 0.30
C ASN A 388 -20.39 3.07 0.66
N PRO A 389 -19.68 2.84 1.79
CA PRO A 389 -19.19 1.51 2.17
C PRO A 389 -20.23 0.39 2.20
N THR A 390 -21.49 0.69 2.57
CA THR A 390 -22.55 -0.34 2.60
C THR A 390 -22.92 -0.87 1.22
N GLN A 391 -22.54 -0.14 0.17
CA GLN A 391 -22.82 -0.45 -1.24
C GLN A 391 -21.64 -1.12 -1.95
N TYR A 392 -20.48 -1.23 -1.29
CA TYR A 392 -19.31 -1.86 -1.89
C TYR A 392 -19.51 -3.38 -1.97
N TYR A 393 -18.92 -3.98 -3.01
CA TYR A 393 -18.86 -5.43 -3.19
C TYR A 393 -20.22 -6.15 -3.31
N GLN A 394 -21.27 -5.43 -3.73
CA GLN A 394 -22.61 -6.00 -3.91
C GLN A 394 -22.82 -6.71 -5.25
N ASN A 395 -21.97 -6.44 -6.26
CA ASN A 395 -22.03 -7.17 -7.52
C ASN A 395 -21.51 -8.61 -7.36
N SER A 396 -22.04 -9.55 -8.14
CA SER A 396 -21.56 -10.93 -8.16
C SER A 396 -20.10 -11.03 -8.62
N THR A 397 -19.66 -10.15 -9.51
CA THR A 397 -18.25 -10.00 -9.90
C THR A 397 -17.68 -8.81 -9.15
N THR A 398 -16.90 -9.09 -8.12
CA THR A 398 -16.25 -8.07 -7.29
C THR A 398 -14.91 -8.55 -6.74
N ASN A 399 -14.13 -7.70 -6.07
CA ASN A 399 -12.96 -8.17 -5.32
C ASN A 399 -13.42 -8.91 -4.05
N HIS A 400 -13.67 -10.22 -4.18
CA HIS A 400 -14.17 -11.03 -3.05
C HIS A 400 -13.14 -11.20 -1.93
N TYR A 401 -11.84 -11.14 -2.22
CA TYR A 401 -10.82 -11.07 -1.19
C TYR A 401 -11.04 -9.84 -0.30
N ALA A 402 -11.12 -8.65 -0.90
CA ALA A 402 -11.40 -7.40 -0.18
C ALA A 402 -12.69 -7.49 0.64
N ARG A 403 -13.80 -7.93 0.02
CA ARG A 403 -15.09 -8.10 0.70
C ARG A 403 -14.99 -8.97 1.96
N ILE A 404 -14.29 -10.10 1.87
CA ILE A 404 -14.17 -11.07 2.96
C ILE A 404 -13.21 -10.56 4.04
N VAL A 405 -12.12 -9.89 3.65
CA VAL A 405 -11.13 -9.34 4.58
C VAL A 405 -11.71 -8.17 5.38
N HIS A 406 -12.41 -7.22 4.74
CA HIS A 406 -13.13 -6.18 5.48
C HIS A 406 -14.12 -6.77 6.47
N ALA A 407 -14.93 -7.75 6.05
CA ALA A 407 -15.92 -8.38 6.93
C ALA A 407 -15.31 -9.17 8.11
N ALA A 408 -14.03 -9.54 8.03
CA ALA A 408 -13.32 -10.21 9.11
C ALA A 408 -12.65 -9.25 10.11
N ASN A 409 -12.46 -7.98 9.72
CA ASN A 409 -12.02 -6.93 10.64
C ASN A 409 -13.18 -6.47 11.50
N LEU A 410 -12.93 -6.26 12.79
CA LEU A 410 -13.97 -5.93 13.76
C LEU A 410 -14.65 -4.59 13.48
N ASP A 411 -13.90 -3.62 12.96
CA ASP A 411 -14.38 -2.29 12.56
C ASP A 411 -14.66 -2.18 11.05
N GLY A 412 -14.53 -3.28 10.30
CA GLY A 412 -14.69 -3.31 8.85
C GLY A 412 -13.53 -2.71 8.05
N LYS A 413 -12.44 -2.27 8.70
CA LYS A 413 -11.38 -1.49 8.04
C LYS A 413 -10.10 -2.31 7.79
N GLY A 414 -9.36 -1.93 6.75
CA GLY A 414 -8.03 -2.43 6.41
C GLY A 414 -7.72 -2.25 4.92
N TYR A 415 -6.47 -1.99 4.56
CA TYR A 415 -6.05 -1.85 3.18
C TYR A 415 -6.06 -3.19 2.44
N THR A 416 -7.09 -3.49 1.66
CA THR A 416 -7.21 -4.77 0.95
C THR A 416 -6.75 -4.74 -0.51
N PHE A 417 -6.54 -3.54 -1.06
CA PHE A 417 -5.92 -3.25 -2.35
C PHE A 417 -5.28 -1.84 -2.31
N PRO A 418 -4.38 -1.47 -3.23
CA PRO A 418 -3.56 -0.25 -3.11
C PRO A 418 -4.29 1.10 -3.00
N TYR A 419 -5.55 1.18 -3.43
CA TYR A 419 -6.36 2.41 -3.42
C TYR A 419 -7.61 2.29 -2.56
N ASP A 420 -7.55 1.50 -1.48
CA ASP A 420 -8.67 1.31 -0.55
C ASP A 420 -8.92 2.53 0.36
N ASP A 421 -8.03 3.51 0.32
CA ASP A 421 -8.12 4.83 0.95
C ASP A 421 -9.01 5.81 0.20
N VAL A 422 -9.35 5.52 -1.07
CA VAL A 422 -10.29 6.34 -1.83
C VAL A 422 -11.61 6.39 -1.09
N THR A 423 -11.96 7.57 -0.59
CA THR A 423 -13.14 7.79 0.26
C THR A 423 -13.98 8.92 -0.34
N PRO A 424 -15.32 8.79 -0.38
CA PRO A 424 -16.21 9.90 -0.71
C PRO A 424 -15.92 11.14 0.15
N ASP A 425 -16.15 12.33 -0.39
CA ASP A 425 -16.05 13.56 0.40
C ASP A 425 -16.99 13.49 1.61
N GLY A 426 -16.44 13.71 2.82
CA GLY A 426 -17.18 13.56 4.08
C GLY A 426 -17.55 12.11 4.45
N GLY A 427 -17.04 11.12 3.71
CA GLY A 427 -17.20 9.70 3.97
C GLY A 427 -16.28 9.17 5.07
N VAL A 428 -16.40 7.87 5.36
CA VAL A 428 -15.58 7.17 6.35
C VAL A 428 -14.54 6.31 5.63
N GLY A 429 -13.26 6.54 5.91
CA GLY A 429 -12.15 5.73 5.39
C GLY A 429 -12.29 4.25 5.72
N GLN A 430 -11.90 3.41 4.76
CA GLN A 430 -11.97 1.94 4.84
C GLN A 430 -10.57 1.31 4.96
N GLU A 431 -9.51 2.08 4.85
CA GLU A 431 -8.13 1.66 4.72
C GLU A 431 -7.48 1.15 6.02
N GLY A 432 -8.12 1.36 7.17
CA GLY A 432 -7.58 0.94 8.46
C GLY A 432 -6.33 1.74 8.84
N ALA A 433 -6.45 3.06 8.84
CA ALA A 433 -5.39 4.00 9.19
C ALA A 433 -5.74 4.87 10.40
N VAL A 434 -4.71 5.37 11.07
CA VAL A 434 -4.74 6.38 12.13
C VAL A 434 -3.73 7.46 11.81
N PHE A 435 -4.03 8.71 12.16
CA PHE A 435 -3.08 9.82 11.98
C PHE A 435 -3.24 10.89 13.04
N SER A 436 -2.17 11.64 13.31
CA SER A 436 -2.23 12.78 14.22
C SER A 436 -1.12 13.78 13.88
N PHE A 437 -1.48 15.06 13.93
CA PHE A 437 -0.54 16.19 13.84
C PHE A 437 0.14 16.48 15.18
N GLU A 438 -0.39 15.95 16.28
CA GLU A 438 0.19 16.08 17.62
C GLU A 438 0.28 14.71 18.32
N PRO A 439 1.03 13.75 17.74
CA PRO A 439 1.07 12.38 18.24
C PRO A 439 1.88 12.28 19.54
N LYS A 440 1.37 11.51 20.49
CA LYS A 440 2.03 11.19 21.77
C LYS A 440 2.63 9.79 21.76
N ALA A 441 1.86 8.78 21.35
CA ALA A 441 2.33 7.40 21.26
C ALA A 441 1.46 6.58 20.29
N LEU A 442 2.07 5.61 19.61
CA LEU A 442 1.38 4.59 18.82
C LEU A 442 1.55 3.24 19.51
N LEU A 443 0.45 2.60 19.93
CA LEU A 443 0.46 1.21 20.35
C LEU A 443 0.08 0.32 19.16
N VAL A 444 0.90 -0.69 18.92
CA VAL A 444 0.70 -1.70 17.88
C VAL A 444 0.66 -3.07 18.56
N ALA A 445 -0.50 -3.71 18.55
CA ALA A 445 -0.68 -5.03 19.12
C ALA A 445 -0.73 -6.09 18.02
N VAL A 446 -0.11 -7.25 18.28
CA VAL A 446 -0.11 -8.40 17.36
C VAL A 446 -0.77 -9.61 17.97
N GLY A 447 -1.58 -10.34 17.21
CA GLY A 447 -2.15 -11.64 17.56
C GLY A 447 -3.67 -11.66 17.74
N GLY A 448 -4.29 -10.49 17.95
CA GLY A 448 -5.75 -10.33 17.91
C GLY A 448 -6.54 -10.85 19.12
N ILE A 449 -5.90 -11.32 20.20
CA ILE A 449 -6.62 -11.70 21.42
C ILE A 449 -7.21 -10.47 22.13
N GLY A 450 -6.50 -9.34 22.09
CA GLY A 450 -6.94 -8.06 22.67
C GLY A 450 -7.72 -7.15 21.72
N ALA A 451 -8.04 -7.62 20.51
CA ALA A 451 -8.72 -6.81 19.49
C ALA A 451 -10.15 -6.46 19.92
N HIS A 452 -10.53 -5.20 19.78
CA HIS A 452 -11.84 -4.66 20.18
C HIS A 452 -12.19 -3.39 19.38
N VAL A 453 -13.48 -3.04 19.36
CA VAL A 453 -14.03 -1.81 18.75
C VAL A 453 -14.19 -0.68 19.74
#